data_AF-B0DBF0-F1
#
_entry.id   AF-B0DBF0-F1
#
_cell.length_a   1.000
_cell.length_b   1.000
_cell.length_c   1.000
_cell.angle_alpha   90.00
_cell.angle_beta   90.00
_cell.angle_gamma   90.00
#
_symmetry.space_group_name_H-M   'P 1'
#
loop_
_entity.id
_entity.type
_entity.pdbx_description
1 polymer ?
#
loop_
_entity_poly.entity_id
_entity_poly.type
_entity_poly.pdbx_seq_one_letter_code
_entity_poly.pdbx_strand_id
1 'polypeptide(L)'
;MSSTISKLTDHKVLIFDVYGTLVDWESGLYDALQPLLSQFPASRHWSRKEALTTFISVEGDLQAQYPDMLYSQLLAKPWHTKSLKKGSKPMAHRRYLAHAALRVLAEHFKLVVLSNVDRTSFRHTHALLSEGIGSNPDIALYTYPDDKPHKFWHPQATMGSQSPFTLILTAQDTGCYKPDLGGFNAALEYIRSNPALFGDLGQEDVRPFVLSVAQSLQHDHVAARRLGMQSVWIDRQSAVTCNELPRDSEEMQCWILRFETLGEMADAVKQASRVEQPVDDPAIA
;
A
#
# COMPACT_ATOMS: atom_id res chain seq x y z
N MET A 1 23.93 -7.94 9.42
CA MET A 1 22.67 -8.34 8.75
C MET A 1 21.77 -9.13 9.69
N SER A 2 22.24 -10.20 10.34
CA SER A 2 21.43 -11.00 11.29
C SER A 2 20.76 -10.16 12.42
N SER A 3 21.50 -9.29 13.14
CA SER A 3 20.90 -8.49 14.24
C SER A 3 19.94 -7.38 13.79
N THR A 4 19.93 -6.99 12.51
CA THR A 4 19.02 -5.97 11.98
C THR A 4 17.70 -6.58 11.50
N ILE A 5 17.69 -7.87 11.13
CA ILE A 5 16.47 -8.56 10.69
C ILE A 5 15.69 -9.12 11.88
N SER A 6 16.35 -9.53 12.99
CA SER A 6 15.64 -9.82 14.25
C SER A 6 14.84 -8.60 14.74
N LYS A 7 15.28 -7.36 14.44
CA LYS A 7 14.49 -6.15 14.70
C LYS A 7 13.20 -6.05 13.87
N LEU A 8 13.10 -6.74 12.74
CA LEU A 8 11.88 -6.70 11.92
C LEU A 8 10.79 -7.57 12.55
N THR A 9 11.14 -8.74 13.06
CA THR A 9 10.21 -9.72 13.68
C THR A 9 9.81 -9.38 15.12
N ASP A 10 10.50 -8.41 15.74
CA ASP A 10 10.04 -7.73 16.96
C ASP A 10 8.69 -7.03 16.74
N HIS A 11 8.43 -6.58 15.51
CA HIS A 11 7.15 -5.99 15.12
C HIS A 11 6.12 -7.09 14.82
N LYS A 12 4.83 -6.77 14.96
CA LYS A 12 3.72 -7.71 14.78
C LYS A 12 2.76 -7.30 13.68
N VAL A 13 2.74 -6.00 13.33
CA VAL A 13 1.81 -5.44 12.35
C VAL A 13 2.57 -4.67 11.28
N LEU A 14 2.21 -4.90 10.01
CA LEU A 14 2.71 -4.13 8.87
C LEU A 14 1.56 -3.33 8.26
N ILE A 15 1.66 -2.00 8.26
CA ILE A 15 0.76 -1.10 7.54
C ILE A 15 1.35 -0.84 6.16
N PHE A 16 0.63 -1.23 5.12
CA PHE A 16 1.03 -1.08 3.73
C PHE A 16 0.33 0.09 3.06
N ASP A 17 1.14 0.92 2.41
CA ASP A 17 0.69 1.58 1.19
C ASP A 17 0.44 0.54 0.07
N VAL A 18 -0.42 0.85 -0.91
CA VAL A 18 -0.77 -0.07 -2.00
C VAL A 18 -0.11 0.35 -3.32
N TYR A 19 -0.39 1.56 -3.79
CA TYR A 19 -0.07 2.01 -5.15
C TYR A 19 1.32 2.67 -5.14
N GLY A 20 2.31 1.93 -5.63
CA GLY A 20 3.74 2.28 -5.56
C GLY A 20 4.50 1.24 -4.75
N THR A 21 3.82 0.61 -3.80
CA THR A 21 4.41 -0.38 -2.88
C THR A 21 4.09 -1.82 -3.30
N LEU A 22 2.81 -2.19 -3.27
CA LEU A 22 2.32 -3.54 -3.59
C LEU A 22 2.01 -3.72 -5.08
N VAL A 23 1.72 -2.60 -5.75
CA VAL A 23 1.25 -2.52 -7.13
C VAL A 23 2.01 -1.44 -7.88
N ASP A 24 2.44 -1.77 -9.10
CA ASP A 24 2.91 -0.78 -10.07
C ASP A 24 1.74 -0.01 -10.69
N TRP A 25 1.46 1.16 -10.11
CA TRP A 25 0.44 2.07 -10.59
C TRP A 25 0.94 2.96 -11.73
N GLU A 26 2.23 3.31 -11.74
CA GLU A 26 2.81 4.23 -12.72
C GLU A 26 2.74 3.67 -14.14
N SER A 27 3.08 2.39 -14.33
CA SER A 27 2.99 1.76 -15.65
C SER A 27 1.53 1.69 -16.11
N GLY A 28 0.63 1.29 -15.21
CA GLY A 28 -0.79 1.21 -15.54
C GLY A 28 -1.39 2.57 -15.87
N LEU A 29 -1.02 3.62 -15.13
CA LEU A 29 -1.42 4.99 -15.41
C LEU A 29 -0.86 5.45 -16.76
N TYR A 30 0.44 5.29 -16.99
CA TYR A 30 1.09 5.73 -18.22
C TYR A 30 0.47 5.07 -19.46
N ASP A 31 0.17 3.77 -19.39
CA ASP A 31 -0.52 3.03 -20.44
C ASP A 31 -1.94 3.58 -20.68
N ALA A 32 -2.68 3.88 -19.60
CA ALA A 32 -4.02 4.46 -19.67
C ALA A 32 -4.02 5.90 -20.23
N LEU A 33 -2.92 6.63 -20.05
CA LEU A 33 -2.75 7.98 -20.59
C LEU A 33 -2.43 7.99 -22.10
N GLN A 34 -1.86 6.92 -22.66
CA GLN A 34 -1.42 6.88 -24.07
C GLN A 34 -2.49 7.32 -25.09
N PRO A 35 -3.76 6.84 -25.00
CA PRO A 35 -4.79 7.27 -25.93
C PRO A 35 -5.10 8.77 -25.84
N LEU A 36 -4.97 9.39 -24.66
CA LEU A 36 -5.13 10.85 -24.56
C LEU A 36 -3.89 11.57 -25.07
N LEU A 37 -2.70 11.17 -24.61
CA LEU A 37 -1.45 11.85 -24.95
C LEU A 37 -1.26 11.94 -26.48
N SER A 38 -1.60 10.86 -27.20
CA SER A 38 -1.52 10.79 -28.66
C SER A 38 -2.48 11.71 -29.41
N GLN A 39 -3.57 12.17 -28.78
CA GLN A 39 -4.56 13.07 -29.42
C GLN A 39 -4.05 14.51 -29.56
N PHE A 40 -3.15 14.97 -28.69
CA PHE A 40 -2.73 16.37 -28.65
C PHE A 40 -1.27 16.54 -29.11
N PRO A 41 -0.99 17.44 -30.08
CA PRO A 41 0.37 17.69 -30.55
C PRO A 41 1.37 18.07 -29.45
N ALA A 42 0.90 18.76 -28.40
CA ALA A 42 1.72 19.18 -27.27
C ALA A 42 2.20 18.01 -26.39
N SER A 43 1.47 16.88 -26.36
CA SER A 43 1.72 15.76 -25.46
C SER A 43 2.06 14.44 -26.15
N ARG A 44 1.85 14.33 -27.47
CA ARG A 44 2.01 13.07 -28.23
C ARG A 44 3.43 12.48 -28.23
N HIS A 45 4.42 13.27 -27.83
CA HIS A 45 5.83 12.86 -27.73
C HIS A 45 6.37 12.89 -26.29
N TRP A 46 5.49 13.08 -25.30
CA TRP A 46 5.92 13.05 -23.91
C TRP A 46 6.50 11.69 -23.56
N SER A 47 7.66 11.73 -22.91
CA SER A 47 8.24 10.58 -22.23
C SER A 47 7.37 10.14 -21.05
N ARG A 48 7.60 8.91 -20.55
CA ARG A 48 6.99 8.41 -19.31
C ARG A 48 7.19 9.37 -18.15
N LYS A 49 8.40 9.96 -18.03
CA LYS A 49 8.73 10.90 -16.97
C LYS A 49 7.87 12.17 -17.07
N GLU A 50 7.79 12.78 -18.24
CA GLU A 50 7.00 14.00 -18.45
C GLU A 50 5.51 13.78 -18.19
N ALA A 51 4.96 12.67 -18.68
CA ALA A 51 3.54 12.34 -18.48
C ALA A 51 3.20 12.13 -17.00
N LEU A 52 4.00 11.33 -16.27
CA LEU A 52 3.74 11.04 -14.85
C LEU A 52 3.99 12.26 -13.96
N THR A 53 5.04 13.04 -14.22
CA THR A 53 5.34 14.26 -13.45
C THR A 53 4.23 15.29 -13.61
N THR A 54 3.74 15.47 -14.84
CA THR A 54 2.63 16.40 -15.11
C THR A 54 1.35 15.94 -14.44
N PHE A 55 1.06 14.63 -14.51
CA PHE A 55 -0.12 14.06 -13.86
C PHE A 55 -0.12 14.33 -12.35
N ILE A 56 0.99 14.04 -11.66
CA ILE A 56 1.09 14.24 -10.20
C ILE A 56 0.97 15.71 -9.82
N SER A 57 1.52 16.62 -10.62
CA SER A 57 1.34 18.06 -10.38
C SER A 57 -0.13 18.45 -10.41
N VAL A 58 -0.88 18.01 -11.44
CA VAL A 58 -2.31 18.31 -11.57
C VAL A 58 -3.12 17.62 -10.48
N GLU A 59 -2.79 16.38 -10.16
CA GLU A 59 -3.42 15.62 -9.07
C GLU A 59 -3.25 16.31 -7.72
N GLY A 60 -2.03 16.74 -7.39
CA GLY A 60 -1.71 17.44 -6.15
C GLY A 60 -2.49 18.75 -6.00
N ASP A 61 -2.57 19.55 -7.06
CA ASP A 61 -3.35 20.79 -7.09
C ASP A 61 -4.85 20.51 -6.85
N LEU A 62 -5.37 19.42 -7.42
CA LEU A 62 -6.76 19.02 -7.23
C LEU A 62 -7.02 18.48 -5.83
N GLN A 63 -6.10 17.71 -5.25
CA GLN A 63 -6.26 17.21 -3.87
C GLN A 63 -6.28 18.38 -2.87
N ALA A 64 -5.41 19.38 -3.08
CA ALA A 64 -5.42 20.59 -2.26
C ALA A 64 -6.74 21.38 -2.36
N GLN A 65 -7.36 21.41 -3.55
CA GLN A 65 -8.64 22.09 -3.76
C GLN A 65 -9.86 21.28 -3.31
N TYR A 66 -9.77 19.95 -3.31
CA TYR A 66 -10.90 19.03 -3.05
C TYR A 66 -10.49 17.91 -2.08
N PRO A 67 -10.14 18.23 -0.82
CA PRO A 67 -9.58 17.27 0.12
C PRO A 67 -10.54 16.13 0.49
N ASP A 68 -11.86 16.35 0.40
CA ASP A 68 -12.88 15.35 0.75
C ASP A 68 -13.41 14.56 -0.47
N MET A 69 -12.95 14.88 -1.68
CA MET A 69 -13.47 14.27 -2.90
C MET A 69 -12.91 12.86 -3.07
N LEU A 70 -13.75 11.90 -3.42
CA LEU A 70 -13.30 10.53 -3.70
C LEU A 70 -12.24 10.52 -4.79
N TYR A 71 -11.21 9.68 -4.61
CA TYR A 71 -10.05 9.67 -5.50
C TYR A 71 -10.44 9.42 -6.95
N SER A 72 -11.36 8.48 -7.20
CA SER A 72 -11.90 8.21 -8.53
C SER A 72 -12.63 9.40 -9.16
N GLN A 73 -13.29 10.25 -8.36
CA GLN A 73 -13.94 11.48 -8.83
C GLN A 73 -12.92 12.58 -9.09
N LEU A 74 -11.93 12.72 -8.21
CA LEU A 74 -10.80 13.64 -8.37
C LEU A 74 -10.03 13.32 -9.65
N LEU A 75 -9.74 12.04 -9.87
CA LEU A 75 -9.14 11.55 -11.09
C LEU A 75 -10.02 11.77 -12.32
N ALA A 76 -11.33 11.87 -12.22
CA ALA A 76 -12.19 12.19 -13.37
C ALA A 76 -12.24 13.71 -13.68
N LYS A 77 -11.83 14.55 -12.72
CA LYS A 77 -11.98 16.01 -12.78
C LYS A 77 -11.18 16.71 -13.87
N PRO A 78 -9.90 16.38 -14.13
CA PRO A 78 -9.16 16.95 -15.27
C PRO A 78 -9.80 16.63 -16.63
N TRP A 79 -10.65 15.59 -16.71
CA TRP A 79 -11.10 14.98 -17.96
C TRP A 79 -12.57 15.31 -18.29
N HIS A 80 -13.22 16.15 -17.48
CA HIS A 80 -14.59 16.60 -17.72
C HIS A 80 -14.75 17.52 -18.97
N THR A 81 -13.69 17.77 -19.72
CA THR A 81 -13.73 18.28 -21.10
C THR A 81 -14.14 17.19 -22.10
N LYS A 82 -15.43 16.81 -22.10
CA LYS A 82 -16.23 16.15 -23.18
C LYS A 82 -15.71 14.91 -23.94
N SER A 83 -14.47 14.42 -23.79
CA SER A 83 -13.86 13.51 -24.78
C SER A 83 -13.62 12.05 -24.36
N LEU A 84 -13.91 11.62 -23.13
CA LEU A 84 -13.73 10.21 -22.74
C LEU A 84 -15.06 9.58 -22.33
N LYS A 85 -15.76 8.98 -23.30
CA LYS A 85 -16.89 8.08 -23.06
C LYS A 85 -16.39 6.79 -22.39
N LYS A 86 -17.19 6.31 -21.43
CA LYS A 86 -17.12 5.00 -20.74
C LYS A 86 -16.50 3.90 -21.62
N GLY A 87 -15.44 3.25 -21.13
CA GLY A 87 -14.90 2.07 -21.79
C GLY A 87 -13.53 1.56 -21.33
N SER A 88 -12.83 2.23 -20.41
CA SER A 88 -11.52 1.77 -19.96
C SER A 88 -11.68 0.49 -19.12
N LYS A 89 -11.33 -0.67 -19.69
CA LYS A 89 -11.16 -1.92 -18.93
C LYS A 89 -10.19 -1.68 -17.77
N PRO A 90 -10.32 -2.39 -16.63
CA PRO A 90 -9.39 -2.27 -15.51
C PRO A 90 -7.95 -2.36 -16.00
N MET A 91 -7.16 -1.34 -15.65
CA MET A 91 -5.77 -1.13 -16.07
C MET A 91 -4.94 -2.41 -15.96
N ALA A 92 -4.00 -2.62 -16.89
CA ALA A 92 -3.09 -3.76 -16.86
C ALA A 92 -2.06 -3.61 -15.71
N HIS A 93 -2.44 -4.01 -14.50
CA HIS A 93 -1.58 -4.07 -13.31
C HIS A 93 -0.62 -5.28 -13.41
N ARG A 94 0.29 -5.31 -14.40
CA ARG A 94 0.98 -6.56 -14.79
C ARG A 94 2.45 -6.68 -14.42
N ARG A 95 3.13 -5.62 -13.95
CA ARG A 95 4.59 -5.68 -13.76
C ARG A 95 5.07 -6.11 -12.37
N TYR A 96 4.42 -5.65 -11.29
CA TYR A 96 4.77 -6.07 -9.93
C TYR A 96 3.51 -6.17 -9.08
N LEU A 97 2.99 -7.39 -8.90
CA LEU A 97 1.93 -7.68 -7.94
C LEU A 97 2.53 -8.48 -6.78
N ALA A 98 2.50 -7.90 -5.59
CA ALA A 98 3.19 -8.46 -4.43
C ALA A 98 2.52 -9.69 -3.78
N HIS A 99 1.68 -10.43 -4.52
CA HIS A 99 0.90 -11.55 -4.02
C HIS A 99 1.74 -12.59 -3.28
N ALA A 100 2.83 -13.07 -3.88
CA ALA A 100 3.69 -14.09 -3.27
C ALA A 100 4.41 -13.57 -2.01
N ALA A 101 4.91 -12.33 -2.04
CA ALA A 101 5.56 -11.72 -0.89
C ALA A 101 4.58 -11.51 0.28
N LEU A 102 3.34 -11.10 -0.01
CA LEU A 102 2.29 -10.95 1.01
C LEU A 102 1.95 -12.27 1.70
N ARG A 103 2.00 -13.42 0.99
CA ARG A 103 1.79 -14.73 1.61
C ARG A 103 2.84 -15.02 2.66
N VAL A 104 4.11 -14.85 2.30
CA VAL A 104 5.24 -15.07 3.22
C VAL A 104 5.15 -14.13 4.41
N LEU A 105 4.89 -12.84 4.17
CA LEU A 105 4.79 -11.87 5.26
C LEU A 105 3.60 -12.14 6.19
N ALA A 106 2.47 -12.66 5.67
CA ALA A 106 1.30 -13.00 6.47
C ALA A 106 1.53 -14.17 7.45
N GLU A 107 2.58 -14.99 7.24
CA GLU A 107 2.98 -16.04 8.18
C GLU A 107 3.59 -15.47 9.47
N HIS A 108 4.10 -14.23 9.42
CA HIS A 108 4.84 -13.61 10.52
C HIS A 108 4.16 -12.35 11.09
N PHE A 109 3.35 -11.67 10.28
CA PHE A 109 2.76 -10.38 10.62
C PHE A 109 1.26 -10.34 10.34
N LYS A 110 0.57 -9.48 11.07
CA LYS A 110 -0.78 -9.02 10.71
C LYS A 110 -0.64 -7.91 9.68
N LEU A 111 -1.25 -8.09 8.51
CA LEU A 111 -1.10 -7.15 7.40
C LEU A 111 -2.29 -6.19 7.35
N VAL A 112 -2.00 -4.90 7.27
CA VAL A 112 -2.99 -3.81 7.24
C VAL A 112 -2.79 -3.00 5.97
N VAL A 113 -3.88 -2.63 5.30
CA VAL A 113 -3.85 -1.67 4.18
C VAL A 113 -4.25 -0.28 4.69
N LEU A 114 -3.46 0.72 4.32
CA LEU A 114 -3.84 2.14 4.42
C LEU A 114 -3.65 2.81 3.05
N SER A 115 -4.76 2.94 2.31
CA SER A 115 -4.74 3.37 0.91
C SER A 115 -5.51 4.68 0.67
N ASN A 116 -4.99 5.53 -0.20
CA ASN A 116 -5.66 6.77 -0.62
C ASN A 116 -6.82 6.54 -1.61
N VAL A 117 -7.00 5.33 -2.16
CA VAL A 117 -8.10 5.05 -3.11
C VAL A 117 -9.38 4.65 -2.38
N ASP A 118 -10.52 4.81 -3.05
CA ASP A 118 -11.83 4.36 -2.53
C ASP A 118 -12.02 2.83 -2.63
N ARG A 119 -13.01 2.31 -1.90
CA ARG A 119 -13.32 0.88 -1.80
C ARG A 119 -13.59 0.22 -3.17
N THR A 120 -14.33 0.93 -4.03
CA THR A 120 -14.71 0.40 -5.36
C THR A 120 -13.51 0.30 -6.28
N SER A 121 -12.61 1.29 -6.20
CA SER A 121 -11.35 1.29 -6.94
C SER A 121 -10.41 0.19 -6.44
N PHE A 122 -10.38 -0.07 -5.12
CA PHE A 122 -9.47 -1.06 -4.54
C PHE A 122 -9.88 -2.52 -4.77
N ARG A 123 -11.17 -2.86 -4.88
CA ARG A 123 -11.64 -4.27 -4.86
C ARG A 123 -10.95 -5.20 -5.85
N HIS A 124 -10.65 -4.74 -7.08
CA HIS A 124 -9.95 -5.57 -8.07
C HIS A 124 -8.47 -5.75 -7.72
N THR A 125 -7.84 -4.67 -7.24
CA THR A 125 -6.48 -4.73 -6.72
C THR A 125 -6.38 -5.69 -5.55
N HIS A 126 -7.33 -5.62 -4.61
CA HIS A 126 -7.42 -6.51 -3.47
C HIS A 126 -7.61 -7.98 -3.87
N ALA A 127 -8.49 -8.25 -4.83
CA ALA A 127 -8.70 -9.59 -5.38
C ALA A 127 -7.40 -10.16 -5.97
N LEU A 128 -6.71 -9.37 -6.80
CA LEU A 128 -5.44 -9.80 -7.39
C LEU A 128 -4.34 -9.99 -6.32
N LEU A 129 -4.21 -9.07 -5.36
CA LEU A 129 -3.27 -9.26 -4.24
C LEU A 129 -3.59 -10.52 -3.42
N SER A 130 -4.86 -10.94 -3.41
CA SER A 130 -5.34 -12.12 -2.69
C SER A 130 -5.19 -13.42 -3.48
N GLU A 131 -5.35 -13.43 -4.80
CA GLU A 131 -5.39 -14.68 -5.60
C GLU A 131 -4.29 -14.77 -6.68
N GLY A 132 -3.53 -13.71 -6.90
CA GLY A 132 -2.44 -13.67 -7.87
C GLY A 132 -2.89 -13.31 -9.30
N ILE A 133 -1.91 -13.03 -10.18
CA ILE A 133 -2.16 -12.71 -11.59
C ILE A 133 -2.60 -13.98 -12.33
N GLY A 134 -3.62 -13.85 -13.19
CA GLY A 134 -4.14 -14.95 -13.99
C GLY A 134 -5.26 -15.74 -13.32
N SER A 135 -5.58 -15.42 -12.06
CA SER A 135 -6.82 -15.85 -11.41
C SER A 135 -8.05 -15.19 -12.05
N ASN A 136 -9.21 -15.78 -11.83
CA ASN A 136 -10.51 -15.19 -12.15
C ASN A 136 -11.32 -15.07 -10.85
N PRO A 137 -10.94 -14.13 -9.96
CA PRO A 137 -11.49 -14.04 -8.62
C PRO A 137 -12.96 -13.63 -8.66
N ASP A 138 -13.75 -14.16 -7.74
CA ASP A 138 -15.09 -13.63 -7.49
C ASP A 138 -14.96 -12.27 -6.78
N ILE A 139 -15.16 -11.18 -7.54
CA ILE A 139 -15.04 -9.81 -7.04
C ILE A 139 -16.03 -9.51 -5.91
N ALA A 140 -17.12 -10.28 -5.77
CA ALA A 140 -18.05 -10.12 -4.65
C ALA A 140 -17.36 -10.39 -3.30
N LEU A 141 -16.42 -11.35 -3.25
CA LEU A 141 -15.64 -11.68 -2.03
C LEU A 141 -14.70 -10.55 -1.60
N TYR A 142 -14.37 -9.65 -2.53
CA TYR A 142 -13.44 -8.52 -2.31
C TYR A 142 -14.15 -7.17 -2.33
N THR A 143 -15.48 -7.16 -2.21
CA THR A 143 -16.28 -5.95 -2.13
C THR A 143 -16.63 -5.68 -0.67
N TYR A 144 -16.40 -4.43 -0.21
CA TYR A 144 -16.71 -4.03 1.16
C TYR A 144 -18.21 -4.29 1.44
N PRO A 145 -18.56 -5.03 2.51
CA PRO A 145 -19.95 -5.35 2.82
C PRO A 145 -20.86 -4.14 3.07
N ASP A 146 -22.09 -4.18 2.56
CA ASP A 146 -23.06 -3.08 2.71
C ASP A 146 -23.53 -2.86 4.16
N ASP A 147 -23.60 -3.93 4.94
CA ASP A 147 -24.00 -3.94 6.35
C ASP A 147 -22.94 -3.32 7.29
N LYS A 148 -21.70 -3.13 6.80
CA LYS A 148 -20.57 -2.49 7.51
C LYS A 148 -20.50 -2.87 9.00
N PRO A 149 -20.32 -4.17 9.31
CA PRO A 149 -20.42 -4.67 10.69
C PRO A 149 -19.35 -4.07 11.63
N HIS A 150 -18.32 -3.47 11.05
CA HIS A 150 -17.21 -2.83 11.74
C HIS A 150 -16.91 -1.46 11.13
N LYS A 151 -16.21 -0.60 11.88
CA LYS A 151 -15.75 0.72 11.41
C LYS A 151 -14.89 0.60 10.15
N PHE A 152 -14.05 -0.42 10.10
CA PHE A 152 -13.14 -0.75 8.99
C PHE A 152 -13.27 -2.23 8.62
N TRP A 153 -12.79 -2.61 7.43
CA TRP A 153 -13.08 -3.95 6.91
C TRP A 153 -12.06 -5.00 7.32
N HIS A 154 -12.57 -6.15 7.76
CA HIS A 154 -11.80 -7.38 8.02
C HIS A 154 -12.06 -8.38 6.89
N PRO A 155 -11.27 -8.37 5.81
CA PRO A 155 -11.57 -9.21 4.65
C PRO A 155 -11.39 -10.71 4.97
N GLN A 156 -10.54 -11.07 5.94
CA GLN A 156 -10.37 -12.44 6.43
C GLN A 156 -11.62 -13.02 7.13
N ALA A 157 -12.55 -12.17 7.58
CA ALA A 157 -13.82 -12.64 8.14
C ALA A 157 -14.84 -13.00 7.05
N THR A 158 -14.57 -12.66 5.79
CA THR A 158 -15.45 -12.99 4.66
C THR A 158 -15.25 -14.45 4.27
N MET A 159 -16.30 -15.27 4.39
CA MET A 159 -16.23 -16.70 4.06
C MET A 159 -15.77 -16.91 2.61
N GLY A 160 -14.73 -17.71 2.42
CA GLY A 160 -14.13 -17.99 1.11
C GLY A 160 -13.08 -16.97 0.65
N SER A 161 -12.96 -15.82 1.32
CA SER A 161 -11.94 -14.83 0.97
C SER A 161 -10.54 -15.40 1.19
N GLN A 162 -9.67 -15.19 0.20
CA GLN A 162 -8.25 -15.52 0.30
C GLN A 162 -7.43 -14.33 0.77
N SER A 163 -8.01 -13.31 1.39
CA SER A 163 -7.26 -12.09 1.69
C SER A 163 -6.10 -12.32 2.67
N PRO A 164 -4.89 -11.80 2.37
CA PRO A 164 -3.78 -11.83 3.31
C PRO A 164 -3.88 -10.71 4.37
N PHE A 165 -4.85 -9.81 4.25
CA PHE A 165 -4.97 -8.63 5.09
C PHE A 165 -5.91 -8.87 6.27
N THR A 166 -5.46 -8.50 7.46
CA THR A 166 -6.30 -8.50 8.68
C THR A 166 -7.25 -7.31 8.67
N LEU A 167 -6.82 -6.16 8.12
CA LEU A 167 -7.56 -4.91 8.13
C LEU A 167 -7.32 -4.10 6.85
N ILE A 168 -8.38 -3.48 6.32
CA ILE A 168 -8.30 -2.53 5.21
C ILE A 168 -8.92 -1.20 5.64
N LEU A 169 -8.13 -0.13 5.48
CA LEU A 169 -8.56 1.25 5.60
C LEU A 169 -8.28 1.99 4.28
N THR A 170 -9.29 2.71 3.80
CA THR A 170 -9.21 3.61 2.64
C THR A 170 -9.33 5.07 3.07
N ALA A 171 -8.95 6.01 2.21
CA ALA A 171 -9.23 7.43 2.42
C ALA A 171 -10.74 7.69 2.57
N GLN A 172 -11.57 6.91 1.87
CA GLN A 172 -13.03 6.95 2.04
C GLN A 172 -13.46 6.55 3.47
N ASP A 173 -12.78 5.59 4.10
CA ASP A 173 -13.08 5.15 5.46
C ASP A 173 -12.62 6.13 6.52
N THR A 174 -11.45 6.72 6.30
CA THR A 174 -10.76 7.58 7.27
C THR A 174 -11.11 9.05 7.11
N GLY A 175 -11.72 9.44 5.97
CA GLY A 175 -12.03 10.83 5.61
C GLY A 175 -10.77 11.67 5.38
N CYS A 176 -9.66 11.04 4.98
CA CYS A 176 -8.34 11.65 5.00
C CYS A 176 -7.43 11.03 3.92
N TYR A 177 -6.71 11.88 3.18
CA TYR A 177 -5.64 11.45 2.29
C TYR A 177 -4.30 11.52 3.02
N LYS A 178 -3.43 10.51 2.87
CA LYS A 178 -2.00 10.69 3.17
C LYS A 178 -1.48 11.85 2.30
N PRO A 179 -0.59 12.75 2.78
CA PRO A 179 0.26 12.64 3.98
C PRO A 179 -0.38 13.09 5.30
N ASP A 180 -1.65 13.46 5.32
CA ASP A 180 -2.30 13.79 6.60
C ASP A 180 -2.32 12.57 7.52
N LEU A 181 -2.13 12.85 8.82
CA LEU A 181 -1.90 11.81 9.82
C LEU A 181 -3.18 11.08 10.25
N GLY A 182 -4.36 11.55 9.81
CA GLY A 182 -5.66 11.02 10.22
C GLY A 182 -5.81 9.52 9.92
N GLY A 183 -5.34 9.08 8.75
CA GLY A 183 -5.37 7.67 8.37
C GLY A 183 -4.50 6.76 9.25
N PHE A 184 -3.27 7.20 9.54
CA PHE A 184 -2.37 6.46 10.44
C PHE A 184 -2.88 6.43 11.88
N ASN A 185 -3.36 7.56 12.40
CA ASN A 185 -3.97 7.63 13.73
C ASN A 185 -5.19 6.71 13.85
N ALA A 186 -6.04 6.67 12.82
CA ALA A 186 -7.19 5.77 12.78
C ALA A 186 -6.76 4.29 12.77
N ALA A 187 -5.70 3.94 12.03
CA ALA A 187 -5.18 2.58 12.01
C ALA A 187 -4.59 2.17 13.37
N LEU A 188 -3.74 3.00 13.97
CA LEU A 188 -3.13 2.74 15.28
C LEU A 188 -4.18 2.58 16.38
N GLU A 189 -5.17 3.47 16.41
CA GLU A 189 -6.27 3.41 17.39
C GLU A 189 -7.12 2.15 17.22
N TYR A 190 -7.36 1.74 15.97
CA TYR A 190 -8.12 0.54 15.68
C TYR A 190 -7.34 -0.73 16.06
N ILE A 191 -6.04 -0.78 15.77
CA ILE A 191 -5.15 -1.88 16.18
C ILE A 191 -5.16 -2.02 17.70
N ARG A 192 -4.98 -0.90 18.42
CA ARG A 192 -5.00 -0.84 19.89
C ARG A 192 -6.32 -1.32 20.48
N SER A 193 -7.44 -0.93 19.90
CA SER A 193 -8.78 -1.25 20.42
C SER A 193 -9.28 -2.65 20.06
N ASN A 194 -8.57 -3.39 19.20
CA ASN A 194 -9.00 -4.72 18.72
C ASN A 194 -7.89 -5.79 18.89
N PRO A 195 -7.39 -6.04 20.11
CA PRO A 195 -6.30 -7.00 20.35
C PRO A 195 -6.63 -8.43 19.89
N ALA A 196 -7.90 -8.81 19.84
CA ALA A 196 -8.30 -10.12 19.32
C ALA A 196 -7.92 -10.33 17.84
N LEU A 197 -7.77 -9.27 17.04
CA LEU A 197 -7.35 -9.36 15.64
C LEU A 197 -5.83 -9.36 15.48
N PHE A 198 -5.14 -8.60 16.34
CA PHE A 198 -3.73 -8.28 16.16
C PHE A 198 -2.78 -8.99 17.13
N GLY A 199 -3.33 -9.69 18.14
CA GLY A 199 -2.59 -10.24 19.26
C GLY A 199 -2.51 -9.25 20.43
N ASP A 200 -1.89 -9.70 21.53
CA ASP A 200 -1.61 -8.84 22.67
C ASP A 200 -0.48 -7.88 22.31
N LEU A 201 -0.86 -6.67 21.93
CA LEU A 201 0.02 -5.55 21.65
C LEU A 201 -0.06 -4.61 22.87
N GLY A 202 1.06 -3.97 23.24
CA GLY A 202 1.13 -3.12 24.43
C GLY A 202 -0.09 -2.20 24.62
N GLN A 203 -0.64 -2.19 25.85
CA GLN A 203 -1.98 -1.62 26.11
C GLN A 203 -2.08 -0.10 25.87
N GLU A 204 -0.99 0.64 26.09
CA GLU A 204 -0.98 2.10 25.95
C GLU A 204 -0.41 2.59 24.62
N ASP A 205 0.62 1.90 24.09
CA ASP A 205 1.29 2.31 22.86
C ASP A 205 1.62 1.11 21.97
N VAL A 206 0.92 1.01 20.85
CA VAL A 206 1.12 -0.04 19.85
C VAL A 206 2.23 0.29 18.84
N ARG A 207 2.70 1.54 18.76
CA ARG A 207 3.67 1.99 17.74
C ARG A 207 4.96 1.16 17.71
N PRO A 208 5.54 0.71 18.84
CA PRO A 208 6.72 -0.16 18.81
C PRO A 208 6.51 -1.51 18.10
N PHE A 209 5.26 -1.94 17.91
CA PHE A 209 4.91 -3.21 17.26
C PHE A 209 4.41 -3.04 15.82
N VAL A 210 4.30 -1.80 15.33
CA VAL A 210 3.69 -1.46 14.03
C VAL A 210 4.71 -0.80 13.13
N LEU A 211 4.93 -1.36 11.93
CA LEU A 211 5.77 -0.77 10.89
C LEU A 211 4.94 -0.21 9.74
N SER A 212 5.32 0.95 9.25
CA SER A 212 4.87 1.43 7.94
C SER A 212 5.77 0.85 6.85
N VAL A 213 5.20 0.21 5.84
CA VAL A 213 5.93 -0.34 4.68
C VAL A 213 5.39 0.30 3.42
N ALA A 214 6.23 1.10 2.77
CA ALA A 214 5.80 1.93 1.65
C ALA A 214 6.95 2.24 0.70
N GLN A 215 6.59 2.72 -0.50
CA GLN A 215 7.52 3.34 -1.43
C GLN A 215 7.58 4.86 -1.26
N SER A 216 6.46 5.51 -0.91
CA SER A 216 6.39 6.98 -0.89
C SER A 216 7.07 7.60 0.33
N LEU A 217 8.11 8.41 0.09
CA LEU A 217 8.79 9.15 1.16
C LEU A 217 7.87 10.17 1.84
N GLN A 218 7.17 10.99 1.06
CA GLN A 218 6.31 12.06 1.58
C GLN A 218 5.03 11.53 2.24
N HIS A 219 4.31 10.61 1.57
CA HIS A 219 2.98 10.18 2.00
C HIS A 219 3.03 9.24 3.20
N ASP A 220 4.07 8.41 3.30
CA ASP A 220 4.14 7.33 4.29
C ASP A 220 5.31 7.50 5.25
N HIS A 221 6.54 7.65 4.75
CA HIS A 221 7.72 7.67 5.63
C HIS A 221 7.79 8.91 6.53
N VAL A 222 7.55 10.10 5.98
CA VAL A 222 7.50 11.35 6.77
C VAL A 222 6.31 11.32 7.73
N ALA A 223 5.15 10.82 7.30
CA ALA A 223 3.95 10.70 8.13
C ALA A 223 4.15 9.74 9.31
N ALA A 224 4.69 8.53 9.05
CA ALA A 224 5.01 7.54 10.07
C ALA A 224 6.00 8.12 11.10
N ARG A 225 7.06 8.80 10.64
CA ARG A 225 8.04 9.43 11.53
C ARG A 225 7.42 10.49 12.43
N ARG A 226 6.53 11.34 11.92
CA ARG A 226 5.82 12.36 12.72
C ARG A 226 5.01 11.76 13.87
N LEU A 227 4.60 10.49 13.74
CA LEU A 227 3.87 9.75 14.75
C LEU A 227 4.78 8.92 15.68
N GLY A 228 6.10 8.94 15.46
CA GLY A 228 7.07 8.12 16.18
C GLY A 228 7.11 6.66 15.74
N MET A 229 6.52 6.34 14.58
CA MET A 229 6.56 4.99 14.02
C MET A 229 7.86 4.74 13.24
N GLN A 230 8.28 3.48 13.24
CA GLN A 230 9.34 3.01 12.35
C GLN A 230 8.76 2.62 10.99
N SER A 231 9.61 2.62 9.97
CA SER A 231 9.18 2.28 8.61
C SER A 231 10.24 1.50 7.83
N VAL A 232 9.81 0.76 6.82
CA VAL A 232 10.64 0.01 5.88
C VAL A 232 10.39 0.55 4.49
N TRP A 233 11.45 1.01 3.82
CA TRP A 233 11.34 1.61 2.50
C TRP A 233 11.46 0.56 1.40
N ILE A 234 10.42 0.46 0.57
CA ILE A 234 10.44 -0.29 -0.68
C ILE A 234 10.85 0.68 -1.78
N ASP A 235 12.16 0.81 -1.95
CA ASP A 235 12.80 1.73 -2.89
C ASP A 235 12.79 1.15 -4.31
N ARG A 236 11.64 1.30 -4.97
CA ARG A 236 11.48 0.95 -6.37
C ARG A 236 12.35 1.88 -7.22
N GLN A 237 13.60 1.52 -7.51
CA GLN A 237 14.54 2.35 -8.27
C GLN A 237 14.03 2.76 -9.67
N SER A 238 13.07 2.02 -10.23
CA SER A 238 12.41 2.32 -11.51
C SER A 238 11.22 3.29 -11.40
N ALA A 239 10.79 3.65 -10.18
CA ALA A 239 9.73 4.59 -9.95
C ALA A 239 10.20 6.00 -10.32
N VAL A 240 9.36 6.70 -11.06
CA VAL A 240 9.59 8.08 -11.49
C VAL A 240 9.22 9.06 -10.38
N THR A 241 8.30 8.66 -9.50
CA THR A 241 7.57 9.54 -8.60
C THR A 241 7.62 9.05 -7.15
N CYS A 242 7.23 9.91 -6.21
CA CYS A 242 7.13 9.58 -4.78
C CYS A 242 8.45 9.19 -4.07
N ASN A 243 9.60 9.38 -4.71
CA ASN A 243 10.94 9.04 -4.20
C ASN A 243 11.70 10.23 -3.55
N GLU A 244 11.10 11.41 -3.49
CA GLU A 244 11.77 12.62 -3.00
C GLU A 244 11.24 13.02 -1.62
N LEU A 245 12.13 13.46 -0.73
CA LEU A 245 11.75 14.07 0.54
C LEU A 245 11.14 15.47 0.28
N PRO A 246 10.16 15.91 1.07
CA PRO A 246 9.73 17.31 1.08
C PRO A 246 10.95 18.23 1.28
N ARG A 247 11.01 19.36 0.57
CA ARG A 247 12.17 20.28 0.55
C ARG A 247 12.62 20.78 1.93
N ASP A 248 11.70 20.80 2.90
CA ASP A 248 11.94 21.26 4.27
C ASP A 248 12.22 20.11 5.24
N SER A 249 12.36 18.87 4.75
CA SER A 249 12.77 17.75 5.58
C SER A 249 14.28 17.79 5.73
N GLU A 250 14.78 17.99 6.96
CA GLU A 250 16.18 17.66 7.25
C GLU A 250 16.47 16.24 6.70
N GLU A 251 17.65 16.03 6.10
CA GLU A 251 18.11 14.75 5.53
C GLU A 251 18.31 13.68 6.62
N MET A 252 17.26 13.39 7.38
CA MET A 252 17.23 12.33 8.37
C MET A 252 16.57 11.10 7.76
N GLN A 253 17.26 9.98 7.88
CA GLN A 253 16.76 8.68 7.48
C GLN A 253 15.41 8.39 8.17
N CYS A 254 14.36 8.23 7.37
CA CYS A 254 12.98 8.04 7.87
C CYS A 254 12.60 6.56 8.05
N TRP A 255 13.46 5.62 7.63
CA TRP A 255 13.23 4.18 7.63
C TRP A 255 14.35 3.42 8.35
N ILE A 256 14.02 2.27 8.93
CA ILE A 256 14.98 1.40 9.62
C ILE A 256 15.68 0.43 8.65
N LEU A 257 15.01 0.09 7.54
CA LEU A 257 15.47 -0.84 6.52
C LEU A 257 14.99 -0.40 5.14
N ARG A 258 15.73 -0.78 4.10
CA ARG A 258 15.45 -0.48 2.69
C ARG A 258 15.60 -1.76 1.88
N PHE A 259 14.63 -2.00 1.00
CA PHE A 259 14.63 -3.09 0.02
C PHE A 259 14.24 -2.53 -1.34
N GLU A 260 14.73 -3.10 -2.43
CA GLU A 260 14.29 -2.68 -3.76
C GLU A 260 12.86 -3.19 -4.03
N THR A 261 12.53 -4.38 -3.53
CA THR A 261 11.23 -5.00 -3.74
C THR A 261 10.64 -5.58 -2.46
N LEU A 262 9.30 -5.74 -2.43
CA LEU A 262 8.65 -6.48 -1.35
C LEU A 262 9.06 -7.96 -1.31
N GLY A 263 9.46 -8.53 -2.46
CA GLY A 263 9.98 -9.90 -2.52
C GLY A 263 11.26 -10.06 -1.71
N GLU A 264 12.20 -9.12 -1.85
CA GLU A 264 13.43 -9.11 -1.06
C GLU A 264 13.17 -8.98 0.44
N MET A 265 12.22 -8.12 0.83
CA MET A 265 11.79 -8.00 2.23
C MET A 265 11.23 -9.34 2.74
N ALA A 266 10.38 -10.01 1.96
CA ALA A 266 9.80 -11.30 2.32
C ALA A 266 10.87 -12.40 2.44
N ASP A 267 11.84 -12.44 1.52
CA ASP A 267 12.96 -13.37 1.56
C ASP A 267 13.84 -13.14 2.80
N ALA A 268 14.09 -11.88 3.16
CA ALA A 268 14.83 -11.53 4.37
C ALA A 268 14.13 -12.02 5.64
N VAL A 269 12.81 -11.84 5.74
CA VAL A 269 12.00 -12.36 6.87
C VAL A 269 12.07 -13.88 6.95
N LYS A 270 11.83 -14.56 5.81
CA LYS A 270 11.86 -16.03 5.74
C LYS A 270 13.21 -16.61 6.13
N GLN A 271 14.31 -15.93 5.77
CA GLN A 271 15.66 -16.35 6.16
C GLN A 271 15.89 -16.21 7.67
N ALA A 272 15.47 -15.10 8.29
CA ALA A 272 15.64 -14.90 9.72
C ALA A 272 14.87 -15.92 10.56
N SER A 273 13.62 -16.25 10.18
CA SER A 273 12.83 -17.24 10.93
C SER A 273 13.37 -18.66 10.85
N ARG A 274 14.13 -19.01 9.79
CA ARG A 274 14.82 -20.31 9.68
C ARG A 274 16.05 -20.41 10.59
N VAL A 275 16.71 -19.28 10.88
CA VAL A 275 17.88 -19.24 11.76
C VAL A 275 17.47 -19.31 13.24
N GLU A 276 16.25 -18.87 13.57
CA GLU A 276 15.70 -18.90 14.94
C GLU A 276 15.11 -20.26 15.33
N GLN A 277 14.81 -21.16 14.38
CA GLN A 277 14.40 -22.54 14.66
C GLN A 277 15.65 -23.44 14.78
N PRO A 278 15.90 -24.11 15.91
CA PRO A 278 16.97 -25.10 16.00
C PRO A 278 16.77 -26.16 14.93
N VAL A 279 17.84 -26.51 14.21
CA VAL A 279 17.84 -27.74 13.41
C VAL A 279 17.78 -28.88 14.41
N ASP A 280 16.59 -29.47 14.59
CA ASP A 280 16.47 -30.77 15.25
C ASP A 280 17.23 -31.77 14.37
N ASP A 281 18.47 -32.08 14.76
CA ASP A 281 19.25 -33.15 14.17
C ASP A 281 18.83 -34.48 14.83
N PRO A 282 18.13 -35.39 14.13
CA PRO A 282 17.68 -36.65 14.70
C PRO A 282 18.79 -37.72 14.65
N ALA A 283 20.06 -37.34 14.80
CA ALA A 283 21.18 -38.27 14.78
C ALA A 283 22.15 -38.02 15.94
N ILE A 284 21.74 -38.34 17.17
CA ILE A 284 22.54 -39.10 18.16
C ILE A 284 21.53 -39.74 19.12
N ALA A 285 21.34 -41.05 18.96
CA ALA A 285 20.81 -41.97 19.96
C ALA A 285 21.76 -43.16 20.03
#